data_AF-A0A5R9QQU0-F1
#
_entry.id   AF-A0A5R9QQU0-F1
#
_cell.length_a   1.000
_cell.length_b   1.000
_cell.length_c   1.000
_cell.angle_alpha   90.00
_cell.angle_beta   90.00
_cell.angle_gamma   90.00
#
_symmetry.space_group_name_H-M   'P 1'
#
loop_
_entity.id
_entity.type
_entity.pdbx_description
1 polymer ?
#
loop_
_entity_poly.entity_id
_entity_poly.type
_entity_poly.pdbx_seq_one_letter_code
_entity_poly.pdbx_strand_id
1 'polypeptide(L)' 'MSEESGFDPDLVTGGYYVTPQRFAQLIGLTDRQAIVQRWIDQGAIPTRCIGDQLLVDLGALLLMTQPDQA' A
#
# COMPACT_ATOMS: atom_id res chain seq x y z
N MET A 1 -22.11 15.72 11.81
CA MET A 1 -21.94 14.93 10.58
C MET A 1 -20.49 15.06 10.18
N SER A 2 -19.67 14.08 10.54
CA SER A 2 -18.33 13.96 9.97
C SER A 2 -18.50 13.03 8.79
N GLU A 3 -18.52 13.58 7.60
CA GLU A 3 -18.38 12.79 6.39
C GLU A 3 -16.99 12.18 6.45
N GLU A 4 -16.91 10.92 6.91
CA GLU A 4 -15.78 10.06 6.60
C GLU A 4 -15.79 9.92 5.08
N SER A 5 -15.11 10.86 4.42
CA SER A 5 -14.82 10.78 3.00
C SER A 5 -14.04 9.48 2.80
N GLY A 6 -14.78 8.44 2.41
CA GLY A 6 -14.23 7.13 2.12
C GLY A 6 -13.08 7.30 1.16
N PHE A 7 -11.93 6.74 1.53
CA PHE A 7 -10.79 6.68 0.64
C PHE A 7 -11.19 5.80 -0.56
N ASP A 8 -11.60 6.44 -1.66
CA ASP A 8 -12.00 5.81 -2.93
C ASP A 8 -10.95 6.14 -4.00
N PRO A 9 -9.81 5.42 -4.02
CA PRO A 9 -8.77 5.65 -5.01
C PRO A 9 -9.19 5.04 -6.36
N ASP A 10 -9.07 5.81 -7.44
CA ASP A 10 -9.15 5.32 -8.82
C ASP A 10 -7.85 4.59 -9.17
N LEU A 11 -7.69 3.39 -8.61
CA LEU A 11 -6.47 2.56 -8.66
C LEU A 11 -6.05 2.14 -10.08
N VAL A 12 -6.89 2.44 -11.08
CA VAL A 12 -6.67 2.14 -12.49
C VAL A 12 -5.92 3.28 -13.18
N THR A 13 -6.13 4.54 -12.75
CA THR A 13 -5.61 5.73 -13.47
C THR A 13 -4.38 6.34 -12.82
N GLY A 14 -4.11 6.06 -11.54
CA GLY A 14 -2.96 6.59 -10.79
C GLY A 14 -2.05 5.49 -10.24
N GLY A 15 -0.73 5.67 -10.34
CA GLY A 15 0.20 4.91 -9.49
C GLY A 15 0.02 5.37 -8.05
N TYR A 16 -0.76 4.64 -7.26
CA TYR A 16 -0.98 4.98 -5.85
C TYR A 16 0.20 4.52 -5.02
N TYR A 17 1.05 5.47 -4.69
CA TYR A 17 2.21 5.28 -3.83
C TYR A 17 1.94 5.85 -2.44
N VAL A 18 2.19 5.05 -1.40
CA VAL A 18 2.09 5.51 -0.01
C VAL A 18 3.35 5.18 0.75
N THR A 19 3.68 5.98 1.77
CA THR A 19 4.79 5.64 2.68
C THR A 19 4.49 4.35 3.44
N PRO A 20 5.51 3.58 3.87
CA PRO A 20 5.30 2.40 4.71
C PRO A 20 4.47 2.68 5.96
N GLN A 21 4.66 3.86 6.56
CA GLN A 21 3.86 4.31 7.71
C GLN A 21 2.39 4.49 7.34
N ARG A 22 2.09 5.15 6.20
CA ARG A 22 0.70 5.33 5.76
C ARG A 22 0.06 4.00 5.36
N PHE A 23 0.81 3.11 4.73
CA PHE A 23 0.35 1.75 4.45
C PHE A 23 -0.03 1.01 5.75
N ALA A 24 0.83 1.05 6.77
CA ALA A 24 0.53 0.45 8.07
C ALA A 24 -0.78 0.96 8.67
N GLN A 25 -1.07 2.26 8.54
CA GLN A 25 -2.34 2.83 8.98
C GLN A 25 -3.55 2.26 8.22
N LEU A 26 -3.44 2.16 6.89
CA LEU A 26 -4.53 1.68 6.03
C LEU A 26 -4.94 0.24 6.35
N ILE A 27 -3.99 -0.60 6.74
CA ILE A 27 -4.23 -2.02 7.05
C ILE A 27 -4.41 -2.31 8.56
N GLY A 28 -4.53 -1.27 9.40
CA GLY A 28 -4.74 -1.43 10.84
C GLY A 28 -3.50 -1.89 11.64
N LEU A 29 -2.29 -1.67 11.11
CA LEU A 29 -1.00 -2.00 11.73
C LEU A 29 -0.22 -0.77 12.22
N THR A 30 -0.89 0.35 12.54
CA THR A 30 -0.25 1.60 12.99
C THR A 30 0.75 1.40 14.13
N ASP A 31 0.41 0.58 15.13
CA ASP A 31 1.26 0.28 16.30
C ASP A 31 2.24 -0.88 16.05
N ARG A 32 2.21 -1.47 14.84
CA ARG A 32 2.99 -2.66 14.47
C ARG A 32 3.78 -2.47 13.17
N GLN A 33 4.33 -1.27 12.97
CA GLN A 33 5.08 -0.91 11.75
C GLN A 33 6.26 -1.85 11.45
N ALA A 34 6.86 -2.47 12.48
CA ALA A 34 7.93 -3.46 12.29
C ALA A 34 7.49 -4.67 11.43
N ILE A 35 6.20 -5.03 11.45
CA ILE A 35 5.66 -6.09 10.58
C ILE A 35 5.69 -5.64 9.11
N VAL A 36 5.27 -4.40 8.84
CA VAL A 36 5.31 -3.82 7.49
C VAL A 36 6.74 -3.73 6.98
N GLN A 37 7.68 -3.26 7.81
CA GLN A 37 9.08 -3.22 7.43
C GLN A 37 9.62 -4.61 7.08
N ARG A 38 9.28 -5.64 7.88
CA ARG A 38 9.68 -7.02 7.58
C ARG A 38 9.13 -7.52 6.24
N TRP A 39 7.89 -7.18 5.89
CA TRP A 39 7.34 -7.55 4.58
C TRP A 39 8.05 -6.85 3.43
N ILE A 40 8.46 -5.60 3.61
CA ILE A 40 9.27 -4.85 2.66
C ILE A 40 10.64 -5.53 2.47
N ASP A 41 11.34 -5.81 3.57
CA ASP A 41 12.67 -6.44 3.55
C ASP A 41 12.63 -7.83 2.90
N GLN A 42 11.51 -8.53 3.02
CA GLN A 42 11.26 -9.83 2.41
C GLN A 42 10.76 -9.76 0.96
N GLY A 43 10.47 -8.57 0.43
CA GLY A 43 9.86 -8.39 -0.89
C GLY A 43 8.42 -8.91 -1.00
N ALA A 44 7.73 -9.08 0.13
CA ALA A 44 6.37 -9.61 0.19
C ALA A 44 5.28 -8.60 -0.22
N ILE A 45 5.61 -7.30 -0.19
CA ILE A 45 4.76 -6.24 -0.73
C ILE A 45 5.51 -5.47 -1.81
N PRO A 46 4.84 -5.09 -2.92
CA PRO A 46 5.47 -4.35 -3.98
C PRO A 46 5.83 -2.94 -3.50
N THR A 47 7.07 -2.54 -3.74
CA THR A 47 7.58 -1.23 -3.39
C THR A 47 8.34 -0.62 -4.55
N ARG A 48 8.47 0.71 -4.53
CA ARG A 48 9.24 1.46 -5.51
C ARG A 48 9.97 2.60 -4.81
N CYS A 49 11.24 2.81 -5.18
CA CYS A 49 11.98 4.00 -4.81
C CYS A 49 11.66 5.12 -5.80
N ILE A 50 11.17 6.24 -5.29
CA ILE A 50 10.94 7.46 -6.08
C ILE A 50 11.74 8.57 -5.41
N GLY A 51 12.81 9.03 -6.07
CA GLY A 51 13.84 9.81 -5.42
C GLY A 51 14.47 9.03 -4.25
N ASP A 52 14.59 9.66 -3.09
CA ASP A 52 15.13 9.06 -1.87
C ASP A 52 14.07 8.38 -0.99
N GLN A 53 12.82 8.26 -1.47
CA GLN A 53 11.72 7.69 -0.69
C GLN A 53 11.34 6.30 -1.19
N LEU A 54 11.29 5.35 -0.25
CA LEU A 54 10.68 4.05 -0.47
C LEU A 54 9.17 4.13 -0.25
N LEU A 55 8.40 3.76 -1.27
CA LEU A 55 6.94 3.81 -1.24
C LEU A 55 6.36 2.42 -1.56
N VAL A 56 5.23 2.09 -0.94
CA VAL A 56 4.43 0.91 -1.27
C VAL A 56 3.57 1.22 -2.49
N ASP A 57 3.63 0.36 -3.50
CA ASP A 57 2.83 0.47 -4.72
C ASP A 57 1.49 -0.25 -4.52
N LEU A 58 0.45 0.52 -4.19
CA LEU A 58 -0.88 -0.04 -3.91
C LEU A 58 -1.53 -0.64 -5.16
N GLY A 59 -1.25 -0.09 -6.35
CA GLY A 59 -1.79 -0.61 -7.60
C GLY A 59 -1.25 -2.01 -7.89
N ALA A 60 0.07 -2.17 -7.80
CA ALA A 60 0.71 -3.48 -7.94
C ALA A 60 0.24 -4.47 -6.87
N LEU A 61 0.05 -4.01 -5.63
CA LEU A 61 -0.42 -4.87 -4.54
C LEU A 61 -1.82 -5.42 -4.84
N LEU A 62 -2.73 -4.60 -5.36
CA LEU A 62 -4.08 -5.04 -5.70
C LEU A 62 -4.09 -6.01 -6.89
N LEU A 63 -3.25 -5.78 -7.91
CA LEU A 63 -3.10 -6.71 -9.02
C LEU A 63 -2.61 -8.08 -8.56
N MET A 64 -1.71 -8.15 -7.57
CA MET A 64 -1.27 -9.42 -6.96
C MET A 64 -2.41 -10.19 -6.26
N THR A 65 -3.45 -9.48 -5.81
CA THR A 65 -4.59 -10.09 -5.10
C THR A 65 -5.76 -10.46 -6.00
N GLN A 66 -5.74 -10.08 -7.29
CA GLN A 66 -6.77 -10.51 -8.23
C GLN A 66 -6.59 -12.02 -8.49
N PRO A 67 -7.59 -12.86 -8.19
CA PRO A 67 -7.53 -14.26 -8.57
C PRO A 67 -7.48 -14.33 -10.10
N ASP A 68 -6.59 -15.18 -10.61
CA ASP A 68 -6.50 -15.56 -12.02
C ASP A 68 -7.93 -15.87 -12.51
N GLN A 69 -8.49 -15.01 -13.36
CA GLN A 69 -9.76 -15.28 -14.02
C GLN A 69 -9.49 -16.34 -15.08
N ALA A 70 -9.40 -17.60 -14.67
CA ALA A 70 -9.34 -18.78 -15.52
C ALA A 70 -10.74 -19.38 -15.73
#